data_AF-A0A2D9M454-F1
#
_entry.id   AF-A0A2D9M454-F1
#
_cell.length_a   1.000
_cell.length_b   1.000
_cell.length_c   1.000
_cell.angle_alpha   90.00
_cell.angle_beta   90.00
_cell.angle_gamma   90.00
#
_symmetry.space_group_name_H-M   'P 1'
#
loop_
_entity.id
_entity.type
_entity.pdbx_description
1 polymer ?
#
loop_
_entity_poly.entity_id
_entity_poly.type
_entity_poly.pdbx_seq_one_letter_code
_entity_poly.pdbx_strand_id
1 'polypeptide(L)'
;MPTSTPAAVRKQIKAGQTAPLYLLIGDDEEEKSNLAAEFQDAIEVDLRPFNVQRVYGDDTTIGAVLDAARTLPMLSPRRMVVVLRAEHLLVPKRESEKTKRELDDFRAFVQAPEPHASVVLVASKLDKRTSITKLLLKRATVIECEGIRDANAAAGWIRDQADRHHVKFEGAAVRLLAQRVGGDIARMRADFDRVLLYASGQKQIGVNDVKAVVRDADLQDDWAIANYIVQRATDKALRELALALEEKKAAELILGQLRYIVEAKLDSSRIPTAVEALYRTDLDLKTSAGDPRVLLERLVIELCQ
;
A
#
# COMPACT_ATOMS: atom_id res chain seq x y z
N MET A 1 24.85 -4.15 -4.41
CA MET A 1 24.82 -3.71 -3.00
C MET A 1 23.69 -4.45 -2.31
N PRO A 2 23.69 -4.63 -0.98
CA PRO A 2 22.63 -5.39 -0.34
C PRO A 2 21.30 -4.64 -0.45
N THR A 3 20.20 -5.39 -0.56
CA THR A 3 18.85 -4.89 -0.31
C THR A 3 18.85 -4.18 1.05
N SER A 4 18.35 -2.95 1.09
CA SER A 4 18.28 -2.12 2.29
C SER A 4 16.82 -1.90 2.67
N THR A 5 16.54 -1.87 3.97
CA THR A 5 15.20 -1.56 4.46
C THR A 5 14.93 -0.06 4.36
N PRO A 6 13.66 0.38 4.20
CA PRO A 6 13.31 1.79 4.23
C PRO A 6 13.90 2.50 5.46
N ALA A 7 13.76 1.92 6.66
CA ALA A 7 14.31 2.46 7.90
C ALA A 7 15.83 2.72 7.85
N ALA A 8 16.60 1.78 7.29
CA ALA A 8 18.06 1.95 7.16
C ALA A 8 18.41 3.10 6.20
N VAL A 9 17.68 3.21 5.09
CA VAL A 9 17.90 4.29 4.11
C VAL A 9 17.52 5.65 4.70
N ARG A 10 16.44 5.75 5.48
CA ARG A 10 16.11 7.00 6.20
C ARG A 10 17.21 7.46 7.13
N LYS A 11 17.87 6.52 7.82
CA LYS A 11 19.03 6.85 8.66
C LYS A 11 20.19 7.40 7.82
N GLN A 12 20.43 6.86 6.63
CA GLN A 12 21.43 7.38 5.69
C GLN A 12 21.08 8.78 5.18
N ILE A 13 19.81 9.01 4.81
CA ILE A 13 19.28 10.30 4.38
C ILE A 13 19.50 11.35 5.48
N LYS A 14 19.11 11.06 6.72
CA LYS A 14 19.31 11.95 7.87
C LYS A 14 20.78 12.23 8.19
N ALA A 15 21.66 11.27 7.92
CA ALA A 15 23.10 11.44 8.10
C ALA A 15 23.78 12.19 6.94
N GLY A 16 23.06 12.54 5.88
CA GLY A 16 23.63 13.14 4.66
C GLY A 16 24.52 12.18 3.85
N GLN A 17 24.49 10.88 4.16
CA GLN A 17 25.32 9.85 3.54
C GLN A 17 24.51 9.04 2.53
N THR A 18 23.98 9.72 1.52
CA THR A 18 23.24 9.03 0.44
C THR A 18 24.21 8.31 -0.51
N ALA A 19 23.76 7.24 -1.15
CA ALA A 19 24.47 6.54 -2.20
C ALA A 19 24.20 7.18 -3.57
N PRO A 20 25.03 6.91 -4.59
CA PRO A 20 24.83 7.48 -5.92
C PRO A 20 23.60 6.95 -6.68
N LEU A 21 23.14 5.75 -6.34
CA LEU A 21 22.08 5.08 -7.07
C LEU A 21 21.18 4.25 -6.14
N TYR A 22 19.89 4.55 -6.20
CA TYR A 22 18.83 3.90 -5.45
C TYR A 22 17.76 3.35 -6.39
N LEU A 23 17.19 2.21 -6.02
CA LEU A 23 16.07 1.59 -6.72
C LEU A 23 14.98 1.26 -5.69
N LEU A 24 13.86 1.97 -5.74
CA LEU A 24 12.68 1.72 -4.92
C LEU A 24 11.72 0.87 -5.75
N ILE A 25 11.41 -0.33 -5.27
CA ILE A 25 10.51 -1.29 -5.92
C ILE A 25 9.48 -1.82 -4.93
N GLY A 26 8.31 -2.21 -5.41
CA GLY A 26 7.27 -2.81 -4.58
C GLY A 26 5.88 -2.24 -4.82
N ASP A 27 4.91 -2.85 -4.17
CA ASP A 27 3.48 -2.57 -4.37
C ASP A 27 2.96 -1.44 -3.45
N ASP A 28 3.72 -1.01 -2.42
CA ASP A 28 3.34 0.13 -1.56
C ASP A 28 3.76 1.46 -2.22
N GLU A 29 2.87 2.05 -3.02
CA GLU A 29 3.07 3.33 -3.69
C GLU A 29 3.28 4.50 -2.72
N GLU A 30 2.63 4.46 -1.55
CA GLU A 30 2.72 5.54 -0.58
C GLU A 30 4.11 5.56 0.09
N GLU A 31 4.62 4.39 0.50
CA GLU A 31 5.97 4.27 1.06
C GLU A 31 7.04 4.72 0.06
N LYS A 32 6.89 4.35 -1.21
CA LYS A 32 7.79 4.81 -2.28
C LYS A 32 7.72 6.32 -2.47
N SER A 33 6.52 6.90 -2.51
CA SER A 33 6.33 8.35 -2.68
C SER A 33 6.92 9.13 -1.50
N ASN A 34 6.68 8.66 -0.27
CA ASN A 34 7.22 9.26 0.94
C ASN A 34 8.75 9.18 0.97
N LEU A 35 9.33 8.01 0.69
CA LEU A 35 10.79 7.87 0.69
C LEU A 35 11.44 8.72 -0.43
N ALA A 36 10.80 8.81 -1.60
CA ALA A 36 11.25 9.68 -2.68
C ALA A 36 11.18 11.18 -2.30
N ALA A 37 10.17 11.58 -1.53
CA ALA A 37 10.09 12.93 -0.96
C ALA A 37 11.19 13.18 0.08
N GLU A 38 11.46 12.22 0.98
CA GLU A 38 12.53 12.32 1.98
C GLU A 38 13.92 12.52 1.34
N PHE A 39 14.19 11.89 0.19
CA PHE A 39 15.40 12.15 -0.59
C PHE A 39 15.49 13.61 -1.09
N GLN A 40 14.36 14.19 -1.52
CA GLN A 40 14.31 15.59 -1.96
C GLN A 40 14.48 16.54 -0.76
N ASP A 41 13.89 16.16 0.38
CA ASP A 41 13.91 16.95 1.60
C ASP A 41 15.28 17.01 2.29
N ALA A 42 16.17 16.07 1.96
CA ALA A 42 17.57 16.11 2.38
C ALA A 42 18.36 17.31 1.80
N ILE A 43 17.84 17.95 0.75
CA ILE A 43 18.39 19.18 0.19
C ILE A 43 17.65 20.37 0.80
N GLU A 44 18.41 21.38 1.25
CA GLU A 44 17.87 22.63 1.78
C GLU A 44 16.89 23.27 0.81
N VAL A 45 15.76 23.79 1.33
CA VAL A 45 14.62 24.28 0.53
C VAL A 45 15.05 25.27 -0.56
N ASP A 46 15.92 26.23 -0.22
CA ASP A 46 16.40 27.26 -1.15
C ASP A 46 17.31 26.73 -2.25
N LEU A 47 17.93 25.57 -2.02
CA LEU A 47 18.84 24.92 -2.95
C LEU A 47 18.14 23.89 -3.85
N ARG A 48 16.90 23.48 -3.52
CA ARG A 48 16.14 22.48 -4.27
C ARG A 48 15.95 22.83 -5.75
N PRO A 49 15.61 24.08 -6.15
CA PRO A 49 15.43 24.41 -7.57
C PRO A 49 16.67 24.13 -8.45
N PHE A 50 17.87 24.17 -7.84
CA PHE A 50 19.13 23.96 -8.54
C PHE A 50 19.62 22.51 -8.45
N ASN A 51 19.28 21.81 -7.37
CA ASN A 51 19.87 20.53 -7.01
C ASN A 51 18.88 19.36 -7.03
N VAL A 52 17.57 19.59 -7.15
CA VAL A 52 16.56 18.54 -7.18
C VAL A 52 15.85 18.56 -8.52
N GLN A 53 15.86 17.42 -9.20
CA GLN A 53 15.10 17.20 -10.43
C GLN A 53 14.20 15.99 -10.26
N ARG A 54 12.88 16.23 -10.32
CA ARG A 54 11.86 15.19 -10.24
C ARG A 54 11.18 15.05 -11.59
N VAL A 55 11.20 13.84 -12.15
CA VAL A 55 10.65 13.54 -13.48
C VAL A 55 9.85 12.25 -13.47
N TYR A 56 8.91 12.12 -14.39
CA TYR A 56 8.22 10.85 -14.67
C TYR A 56 8.89 10.15 -15.84
N GLY A 57 9.00 8.81 -15.76
CA GLY A 57 9.57 7.97 -16.81
C GLY A 57 8.84 8.07 -18.15
N ASP A 58 7.57 8.49 -18.14
CA ASP A 58 6.77 8.75 -19.34
C ASP A 58 7.17 10.02 -20.08
N ASP A 59 7.65 11.03 -19.35
CA ASP A 59 7.88 12.39 -19.84
C ASP A 59 9.39 12.72 -19.98
N THR A 60 10.25 11.73 -19.79
CA THR A 60 11.70 11.91 -19.78
C THR A 60 12.41 10.85 -20.62
N THR A 61 13.66 11.14 -20.99
CA THR A 61 14.55 10.20 -21.69
C THR A 61 15.70 9.82 -20.78
N ILE A 62 16.35 8.70 -21.09
CA ILE A 62 17.51 8.27 -20.31
C ILE A 62 18.63 9.30 -20.45
N GLY A 63 18.83 9.87 -21.64
CA GLY A 63 19.78 10.96 -21.87
C GLY A 63 19.55 12.14 -20.91
N ALA A 64 18.30 12.60 -20.77
CA ALA A 64 17.98 13.71 -19.87
C ALA A 64 18.28 13.40 -18.39
N VAL A 65 18.04 12.14 -17.95
CA VAL A 65 18.38 11.69 -16.60
C VAL A 65 19.90 11.64 -16.38
N LEU A 66 20.65 11.18 -17.38
CA LEU A 66 22.11 11.14 -17.34
C LEU A 66 22.73 12.54 -17.32
N ASP A 67 22.22 13.46 -18.13
CA ASP A 67 22.66 14.85 -18.15
C ASP A 67 22.38 15.53 -16.81
N ALA A 68 21.20 15.27 -16.23
CA ALA A 68 20.85 15.71 -14.89
C ALA A 68 21.81 15.16 -13.84
N ALA A 69 22.18 13.88 -13.90
CA ALA A 69 23.11 13.26 -12.94
C ALA A 69 24.56 13.77 -13.09
N ARG A 70 24.98 14.08 -14.32
CA ARG A 70 26.33 14.61 -14.61
C ARG A 70 26.50 16.06 -14.22
N THR A 71 25.41 16.82 -14.15
CA THR A 71 25.45 18.22 -13.74
C THR A 71 25.89 18.33 -12.28
N LEU A 72 26.92 19.15 -12.01
CA LEU A 72 27.43 19.36 -10.66
C LEU A 72 26.38 20.04 -9.77
N PRO A 73 26.28 19.66 -8.47
CA PRO A 73 25.42 20.36 -7.54
C PRO A 73 25.94 21.78 -7.26
N MET A 74 25.02 22.70 -6.98
CA MET A 74 25.31 24.07 -6.58
C MET A 74 25.12 24.24 -5.08
N LEU A 75 26.20 24.57 -4.36
CA LEU A 75 26.18 24.82 -2.91
C LEU A 75 25.55 23.70 -2.07
N SER A 76 25.46 22.49 -2.63
CA SER A 76 24.94 21.29 -2.00
C SER A 76 25.97 20.18 -2.13
N PRO A 77 26.09 19.25 -1.16
CA PRO A 77 26.98 18.11 -1.28
C PRO A 77 26.61 17.21 -2.46
N ARG A 78 25.32 17.15 -2.83
CA ARG A 78 24.81 16.25 -3.87
C ARG A 78 23.66 16.84 -4.67
N ARG A 79 23.56 16.40 -5.92
CA ARG A 79 22.41 16.62 -6.80
C ARG A 79 21.46 15.43 -6.71
N MET A 80 20.18 15.67 -6.51
CA MET A 80 19.14 14.65 -6.39
C MET A 80 18.34 14.56 -7.68
N VAL A 81 18.28 13.37 -8.28
CA VAL A 81 17.46 13.10 -9.47
C VAL A 81 16.48 11.99 -9.14
N VAL A 82 15.19 12.31 -9.09
CA VAL A 82 14.13 11.35 -8.77
C VAL A 82 13.35 11.03 -10.04
N VAL A 83 13.34 9.76 -10.43
CA VAL A 83 12.60 9.26 -11.59
C VAL A 83 11.43 8.41 -11.09
N LEU A 84 10.22 8.92 -11.21
CA LEU A 84 8.98 8.19 -10.91
C LEU A 84 8.58 7.32 -12.11
N ARG A 85 7.97 6.15 -11.87
CA ARG A 85 7.58 5.19 -12.92
C ARG A 85 8.77 4.81 -13.82
N ALA A 86 9.92 4.52 -13.21
CA ALA A 86 11.16 4.25 -13.91
C ALA A 86 11.08 3.03 -14.85
N GLU A 87 10.13 2.12 -14.66
CA GLU A 87 9.84 1.01 -15.58
C GLU A 87 9.51 1.50 -17.00
N HIS A 88 8.86 2.65 -17.15
CA HIS A 88 8.52 3.21 -18.46
C HIS A 88 9.72 3.86 -19.14
N LEU A 89 10.71 4.31 -18.35
CA LEU A 89 11.97 4.83 -18.85
C LEU A 89 12.88 3.70 -19.35
N LEU A 90 12.91 2.58 -18.62
CA LEU A 90 13.81 1.45 -18.88
C LEU A 90 13.28 0.46 -19.92
N VAL A 91 11.96 0.47 -20.18
CA VAL A 91 11.30 -0.34 -21.21
C VAL A 91 10.76 0.58 -22.31
N PRO A 92 11.54 0.84 -23.36
CA PRO A 92 11.13 1.79 -24.38
C PRO A 92 9.94 1.28 -25.21
N LYS A 93 8.95 2.15 -25.46
CA LYS A 93 7.76 1.84 -26.28
C LYS A 93 8.11 1.52 -27.75
N ARG A 94 9.25 2.01 -28.25
CA ARG A 94 9.77 1.75 -29.59
C ARG A 94 11.28 1.56 -29.53
N GLU A 95 11.77 0.44 -30.05
CA GLU A 95 13.21 0.23 -30.21
C GLU A 95 13.73 1.04 -31.39
N SER A 96 14.65 1.97 -31.12
CA SER A 96 15.41 2.70 -32.14
C SER A 96 16.90 2.60 -31.83
N GLU A 97 17.76 2.86 -32.83
CA GLU A 97 19.22 2.98 -32.63
C GLU A 97 19.56 3.95 -31.49
N LYS A 98 18.88 5.10 -31.42
CA LYS A 98 19.07 6.10 -30.38
C LYS A 98 18.78 5.52 -28.99
N THR A 99 17.65 4.85 -28.85
CA THR A 99 17.22 4.26 -27.59
C THR A 99 18.17 3.16 -27.10
N LYS A 100 18.74 2.37 -28.03
CA LYS A 100 19.74 1.35 -27.68
C LYS A 100 21.01 1.98 -27.14
N ARG A 101 21.52 3.04 -27.79
CA ARG A 101 22.69 3.81 -27.33
C ARG A 101 22.45 4.42 -25.95
N GLU A 102 21.31 5.07 -25.75
CA GLU A 102 20.95 5.65 -24.45
C GLU A 102 20.87 4.60 -23.34
N LEU A 103 20.37 3.39 -23.63
CA LEU A 103 20.34 2.30 -22.66
C LEU A 103 21.75 1.76 -22.35
N ASP A 104 22.65 1.74 -23.32
CA ASP A 104 24.05 1.35 -23.09
C ASP A 104 24.81 2.41 -22.29
N ASP A 105 24.58 3.71 -22.55
CA ASP A 105 25.11 4.80 -21.73
C ASP A 105 24.60 4.71 -20.28
N PHE A 106 23.32 4.34 -20.10
CA PHE A 106 22.76 4.11 -18.78
C PHE A 106 23.41 2.93 -18.06
N ARG A 107 23.72 1.84 -18.78
CA ARG A 107 24.46 0.72 -18.20
C ARG A 107 25.84 1.15 -17.72
N ALA A 108 26.55 1.98 -18.50
CA ALA A 108 27.84 2.53 -18.08
C ALA A 108 27.70 3.37 -16.81
N PHE A 109 26.68 4.24 -16.76
CA PHE A 109 26.35 5.01 -15.56
C PHE A 109 26.05 4.11 -14.34
N VAL A 110 25.26 3.05 -14.49
CA VAL A 110 24.95 2.13 -13.36
C VAL A 110 26.22 1.41 -12.86
N GLN A 111 27.20 1.17 -13.73
CA GLN A 111 28.49 0.57 -13.32
C GLN A 111 29.37 1.56 -12.55
N ALA A 112 29.37 2.82 -12.94
CA ALA A 112 30.16 3.90 -12.37
C ALA A 112 29.31 5.17 -12.24
N PRO A 113 28.40 5.25 -11.25
CA PRO A 113 27.53 6.39 -11.09
C PRO A 113 28.30 7.60 -10.56
N GLU A 114 27.84 8.78 -10.96
CA GLU A 114 28.46 10.04 -10.56
C GLU A 114 28.40 10.22 -9.02
N PRO A 115 29.55 10.41 -8.34
CA PRO A 115 29.59 10.44 -6.88
C PRO A 115 28.91 11.68 -6.29
N HIS A 116 28.82 12.77 -7.05
CA HIS A 116 28.16 14.02 -6.68
C HIS A 116 26.64 14.02 -6.94
N ALA A 117 26.08 12.94 -7.49
CA ALA A 117 24.65 12.80 -7.71
C ALA A 117 24.08 11.61 -6.95
N SER A 118 22.79 11.67 -6.64
CA SER A 118 21.99 10.58 -6.13
C SER A 118 20.79 10.42 -7.06
N VAL A 119 20.80 9.34 -7.85
CA VAL A 119 19.68 8.98 -8.73
C VAL A 119 18.77 7.99 -8.01
N VAL A 120 17.51 8.34 -7.89
CA VAL A 120 16.47 7.56 -7.20
C VAL A 120 15.46 7.10 -8.24
N LEU A 121 15.53 5.82 -8.60
CA LEU A 121 14.59 5.18 -9.52
C LEU A 121 13.43 4.60 -8.72
N VAL A 122 12.21 5.05 -9.00
CA VAL A 122 10.99 4.55 -8.34
C VAL A 122 10.19 3.79 -9.36
N ALA A 123 9.98 2.50 -9.12
CA ALA A 123 9.18 1.63 -9.98
C ALA A 123 8.22 0.77 -9.16
N SER A 124 7.11 0.32 -9.74
CA SER A 124 6.29 -0.71 -9.09
C SER A 124 6.98 -2.06 -9.23
N LYS A 125 7.25 -2.48 -10.47
CA LYS A 125 7.96 -3.73 -10.80
C LYS A 125 8.87 -3.50 -12.00
N LEU A 126 9.98 -4.23 -12.05
CA LEU A 126 10.89 -4.28 -13.20
C LEU A 126 10.95 -5.72 -13.74
N ASP A 127 11.03 -5.87 -15.06
CA ASP A 127 11.26 -7.18 -15.67
C ASP A 127 12.67 -7.67 -15.31
N LYS A 128 12.75 -8.68 -14.43
CA LYS A 128 13.99 -9.27 -13.92
C LYS A 128 14.80 -10.00 -14.99
N ARG A 129 14.23 -10.25 -16.17
CA ARG A 129 14.93 -10.94 -17.28
C ARG A 129 15.87 -9.99 -18.04
N THR A 130 15.59 -8.69 -18.04
CA THR A 130 16.38 -7.71 -18.79
C THR A 130 17.76 -7.52 -18.16
N SER A 131 18.77 -7.27 -19.00
CA SER A 131 20.15 -7.06 -18.54
C SER A 131 20.30 -5.84 -17.65
N ILE A 132 19.54 -4.77 -17.93
CA ILE A 132 19.57 -3.54 -17.13
C ILE A 132 19.01 -3.74 -15.73
N THR A 133 17.88 -4.45 -15.59
CA THR A 133 17.32 -4.77 -14.27
C THR A 133 18.28 -5.61 -13.45
N LYS A 134 18.91 -6.64 -14.06
CA LYS A 134 19.94 -7.45 -13.38
C LYS A 134 21.13 -6.61 -12.92
N LEU A 135 21.55 -5.65 -13.73
CA LEU A 135 22.65 -4.75 -13.38
C LEU A 135 22.26 -3.80 -12.24
N LEU A 136 21.06 -3.20 -12.29
CA LEU A 136 20.52 -2.35 -11.24
C LEU A 136 20.43 -3.11 -9.91
N LEU A 137 19.84 -4.30 -9.89
CA LEU A 137 19.75 -5.13 -8.68
C LEU A 137 21.12 -5.47 -8.09
N LYS A 138 22.17 -5.55 -8.93
CA LYS A 138 23.54 -5.81 -8.47
C LYS A 138 24.25 -4.55 -7.96
N ARG A 139 23.99 -3.38 -8.54
CA ARG A 139 24.77 -2.14 -8.32
C ARG A 139 24.06 -1.09 -7.47
N ALA A 140 22.76 -0.88 -7.68
CA ALA A 140 21.97 0.07 -6.91
C ALA A 140 21.77 -0.40 -5.46
N THR A 141 21.50 0.54 -4.57
CA THR A 141 20.90 0.24 -3.27
C THR A 141 19.41 0.00 -3.50
N VAL A 142 18.97 -1.24 -3.39
CA VAL A 142 17.58 -1.64 -3.63
C VAL A 142 16.79 -1.49 -2.34
N ILE A 143 15.68 -0.77 -2.38
CA ILE A 143 14.68 -0.70 -1.31
C ILE A 143 13.43 -1.40 -1.77
N GLU A 144 13.06 -2.45 -1.05
CA GLU A 144 11.81 -3.16 -1.23
C GLU A 144 10.74 -2.50 -0.36
N CYS A 145 9.93 -1.65 -1.00
CA CYS A 145 8.69 -1.08 -0.48
C CYS A 145 7.54 -2.05 -0.74
N GLU A 146 7.69 -3.27 -0.23
CA GLU A 146 6.64 -4.28 -0.30
C GLU A 146 5.55 -3.95 0.73
N GLY A 147 4.28 -4.18 0.37
CA GLY A 147 3.19 -4.01 1.32
C GLY A 147 3.33 -4.92 2.55
N ILE A 148 2.42 -4.78 3.50
CA ILE A 148 2.39 -5.63 4.70
C ILE A 148 2.03 -7.05 4.28
N ARG A 149 2.99 -7.96 4.38
CA ARG A 149 2.78 -9.37 4.06
C ARG A 149 2.17 -10.17 5.20
N ASP A 150 2.49 -9.79 6.43
CA ASP A 150 2.06 -10.49 7.64
C ASP A 150 2.01 -9.55 8.85
N ALA A 151 1.48 -10.05 9.95
CA ALA A 151 1.35 -9.30 11.20
C ALA A 151 2.71 -8.87 11.81
N ASN A 152 3.82 -9.54 11.48
CA ASN A 152 5.13 -9.14 11.98
C ASN A 152 5.67 -7.93 11.20
N ALA A 153 5.51 -7.92 9.87
CA ALA A 153 5.81 -6.77 9.03
C ALA A 153 4.94 -5.57 9.43
N ALA A 154 3.64 -5.79 9.71
CA ALA A 154 2.73 -4.78 10.22
C ALA A 154 3.24 -4.18 11.54
N ALA A 155 3.58 -5.03 12.51
CA ALA A 155 4.09 -4.60 13.80
C ALA A 155 5.42 -3.83 13.69
N GLY A 156 6.27 -4.20 12.73
CA GLY A 156 7.50 -3.45 12.41
C GLY A 156 7.19 -2.06 11.89
N TRP A 157 6.30 -1.95 10.90
CA TRP A 157 5.89 -0.67 10.33
C TRP A 157 5.24 0.24 11.38
N ILE A 158 4.36 -0.28 12.24
CA ILE A 158 3.71 0.52 13.31
C ILE A 158 4.76 1.11 14.26
N ARG A 159 5.80 0.34 14.61
CA ARG A 159 6.89 0.84 15.47
C ARG A 159 7.68 1.94 14.77
N ASP A 160 8.05 1.72 13.50
CA ASP A 160 8.77 2.72 12.71
C ASP A 160 7.96 4.02 12.57
N GLN A 161 6.63 3.94 12.37
CA GLN A 161 5.79 5.13 12.35
C GLN A 161 5.67 5.78 13.73
N ALA A 162 5.48 5.02 14.80
CA ALA A 162 5.41 5.56 16.15
C ALA A 162 6.68 6.37 16.50
N ASP A 163 7.85 5.84 16.12
CA ASP A 163 9.12 6.53 16.29
C ASP A 163 9.21 7.84 15.47
N ARG A 164 8.66 7.85 14.25
CA ARG A 164 8.57 9.05 13.39
C ARG A 164 7.69 10.14 13.99
N HIS A 165 6.58 9.75 14.61
CA HIS A 165 5.67 10.67 15.29
C HIS A 165 6.13 10.99 16.72
N HIS A 166 7.28 10.46 17.17
CA HIS A 166 7.82 10.64 18.51
C HIS A 166 6.85 10.19 19.64
N VAL A 167 6.05 9.15 19.37
CA VAL A 167 5.09 8.60 20.33
C VAL A 167 5.52 7.20 20.76
N LYS A 168 5.41 6.90 22.06
CA LYS A 168 5.64 5.53 22.55
C LYS A 168 4.42 4.67 22.28
N PHE A 169 4.60 3.51 21.68
CA PHE A 169 3.53 2.54 21.45
C PHE A 169 3.81 1.27 22.27
N GLU A 170 2.89 0.86 23.13
CA GLU A 170 3.05 -0.36 23.91
C GLU A 170 3.10 -1.60 23.00
N GLY A 171 4.01 -2.55 23.27
CA GLY A 171 4.16 -3.73 22.43
C GLY A 171 2.88 -4.58 22.29
N ALA A 172 2.03 -4.63 23.33
CA ALA A 172 0.74 -5.30 23.26
C ALA A 172 -0.25 -4.56 22.33
N ALA A 173 -0.22 -3.22 22.34
CA ALA A 173 -1.07 -2.39 21.50
C ALA A 173 -0.63 -2.47 20.02
N VAL A 174 0.68 -2.48 19.75
CA VAL A 174 1.23 -2.72 18.40
C VAL A 174 0.74 -4.05 17.84
N ARG A 175 0.84 -5.13 18.65
CA ARG A 175 0.38 -6.46 18.24
C ARG A 175 -1.12 -6.48 17.95
N LEU A 176 -1.92 -5.83 18.78
CA LEU A 176 -3.36 -5.76 18.58
C LEU A 176 -3.70 -5.01 17.29
N LEU A 177 -3.08 -3.85 17.05
CA LEU A 177 -3.31 -3.08 15.82
C LEU A 177 -2.89 -3.87 14.58
N ALA A 178 -1.71 -4.49 14.61
CA ALA A 178 -1.23 -5.35 13.52
C ALA A 178 -2.17 -6.54 13.23
N GLN A 179 -2.75 -7.16 14.26
CA GLN A 179 -3.74 -8.23 14.11
C GLN A 179 -5.06 -7.74 13.51
N ARG A 180 -5.54 -6.56 13.93
CA ARG A 180 -6.84 -6.01 13.52
C ARG A 180 -6.89 -5.49 12.10
N VAL A 181 -5.75 -5.08 11.56
CA VAL A 181 -5.69 -4.55 10.21
C VAL A 181 -5.49 -5.64 9.16
N GLY A 182 -4.73 -6.70 9.49
CA GLY A 182 -4.40 -7.76 8.56
C GLY A 182 -3.35 -7.33 7.51
N GLY A 183 -3.49 -7.80 6.27
CA GLY A 183 -2.54 -7.55 5.17
C GLY A 183 -2.79 -6.27 4.37
N ASP A 184 -3.75 -5.43 4.76
CA ASP A 184 -4.08 -4.19 4.06
C ASP A 184 -3.30 -2.99 4.65
N ILE A 185 -2.27 -2.54 3.94
CA ILE A 185 -1.42 -1.43 4.33
C ILE A 185 -2.13 -0.07 4.32
N ALA A 186 -3.08 0.16 3.41
CA ALA A 186 -3.82 1.41 3.36
C ALA A 186 -4.73 1.53 4.59
N ARG A 187 -5.39 0.42 4.96
CA ARG A 187 -6.15 0.34 6.21
C ARG A 187 -5.25 0.51 7.43
N MET A 188 -4.05 -0.06 7.43
CA MET A 188 -3.12 0.09 8.56
C MET A 188 -2.76 1.54 8.81
N ARG A 189 -2.46 2.27 7.74
CA ARG A 189 -2.13 3.69 7.79
C ARG A 189 -3.27 4.49 8.40
N ALA A 190 -4.48 4.30 7.87
CA ALA A 190 -5.66 4.99 8.35
C ALA A 190 -5.96 4.69 9.84
N ASP A 191 -5.90 3.42 10.26
CA ASP A 191 -6.17 3.04 11.64
C ASP A 191 -5.07 3.52 12.60
N PHE A 192 -3.80 3.47 12.19
CA PHE A 192 -2.68 4.05 12.94
C PHE A 192 -2.85 5.56 13.14
N ASP A 193 -3.18 6.30 12.08
CA ASP A 193 -3.42 7.75 12.15
C ASP A 193 -4.57 8.09 13.08
N ARG A 194 -5.68 7.33 13.03
CA ARG A 194 -6.80 7.53 13.96
C ARG A 194 -6.39 7.29 15.41
N VAL A 195 -5.59 6.26 15.68
CA VAL A 195 -5.10 5.98 17.03
C VAL A 195 -4.19 7.12 17.51
N LEU A 196 -3.30 7.63 16.66
CA LEU A 196 -2.47 8.80 16.99
C LEU A 196 -3.32 10.04 17.30
N LEU A 197 -4.35 10.31 16.50
CA LEU A 197 -5.24 11.45 16.71
C LEU A 197 -6.04 11.31 18.01
N TYR A 198 -6.57 10.11 18.29
CA TYR A 198 -7.31 9.83 19.52
C TYR A 198 -6.43 9.98 20.76
N ALA A 199 -5.20 9.45 20.70
CA ALA A 199 -4.23 9.51 21.78
C ALA A 199 -3.39 10.81 21.78
N SER A 200 -3.83 11.84 21.03
CA SER A 200 -3.10 13.10 20.94
C SER A 200 -2.89 13.73 22.33
N GLY A 201 -1.64 14.12 22.61
CA GLY A 201 -1.22 14.63 23.91
C GLY A 201 -0.86 13.56 24.96
N GLN A 202 -1.10 12.28 24.67
CA GLN A 202 -0.61 11.19 25.52
C GLN A 202 0.86 10.89 25.23
N LYS A 203 1.63 10.53 26.27
CA LYS A 203 3.04 10.14 26.12
C LYS A 203 3.23 8.70 25.61
N GLN A 204 2.21 7.86 25.77
CA GLN A 204 2.26 6.45 25.43
C GLN A 204 0.87 5.95 25.04
N ILE A 205 0.79 5.26 23.90
CA ILE A 205 -0.40 4.61 23.37
C ILE A 205 -0.45 3.17 23.91
N GLY A 206 -1.56 2.82 24.57
CA GLY A 206 -1.82 1.51 25.14
C GLY A 206 -2.85 0.70 24.36
N VAL A 207 -3.11 -0.50 24.86
CA VAL A 207 -4.07 -1.45 24.24
C VAL A 207 -5.48 -0.87 24.20
N ASN A 208 -5.87 -0.11 25.23
CA ASN A 208 -7.21 0.46 25.34
C ASN A 208 -7.46 1.56 24.30
N ASP A 209 -6.44 2.35 23.94
CA ASP A 209 -6.56 3.37 22.89
C ASP A 209 -6.81 2.71 21.52
N VAL A 210 -6.07 1.65 21.22
CA VAL A 210 -6.31 0.85 20.00
C VAL A 210 -7.71 0.24 20.02
N LYS A 211 -8.18 -0.26 21.17
CA LYS A 211 -9.53 -0.83 21.30
C LYS A 211 -10.65 0.19 21.11
N ALA A 212 -10.44 1.42 21.55
CA ALA A 212 -11.43 2.49 21.44
C ALA A 212 -11.64 2.94 19.99
N VAL A 213 -10.61 2.83 19.15
CA VAL A 213 -10.57 3.45 17.81
C VAL A 213 -10.66 2.43 16.68
N VAL A 214 -9.99 1.29 16.83
CA VAL A 214 -9.83 0.31 15.77
C VAL A 214 -10.72 -0.88 16.08
N ARG A 215 -11.71 -1.16 15.23
CA ARG A 215 -12.59 -2.33 15.38
C ARG A 215 -11.85 -3.62 15.02
N ASP A 216 -12.38 -4.78 15.44
CA ASP A 216 -11.78 -6.06 15.05
C ASP A 216 -11.76 -6.24 13.52
N ALA A 217 -10.77 -6.95 12.98
CA ALA A 217 -10.60 -7.15 11.54
C ALA A 217 -11.86 -7.73 10.88
N ASP A 218 -12.47 -8.70 11.58
CA ASP A 218 -13.65 -9.46 11.14
C ASP A 218 -14.88 -8.57 10.91
N LEU A 219 -14.98 -7.45 11.65
CA LEU A 219 -16.08 -6.49 11.59
C LEU A 219 -16.06 -5.55 10.37
N GLN A 220 -14.98 -5.54 9.60
CA GLN A 220 -14.77 -4.59 8.51
C GLN A 220 -14.43 -5.24 7.16
N ASP A 221 -14.42 -6.57 7.07
CA ASP A 221 -14.51 -7.18 5.74
C ASP A 221 -15.94 -6.92 5.23
N ASP A 222 -16.09 -6.04 4.25
CA ASP A 222 -17.37 -5.80 3.57
C ASP A 222 -17.96 -7.10 2.98
N TRP A 223 -17.13 -8.16 2.88
CA TRP A 223 -17.50 -9.51 2.47
C TRP A 223 -17.55 -10.52 3.63
N ALA A 224 -17.49 -10.12 4.90
CA ALA A 224 -17.48 -11.06 6.04
C ALA A 224 -18.71 -11.97 6.05
N ILE A 225 -19.91 -11.37 5.90
CA ILE A 225 -21.19 -12.09 5.79
C ILE A 225 -21.12 -13.12 4.65
N ALA A 226 -20.55 -12.71 3.51
CA ALA A 226 -20.34 -13.57 2.34
C ALA A 226 -19.51 -14.79 2.63
N ASN A 227 -18.34 -14.55 3.21
CA ASN A 227 -17.32 -15.56 3.40
C ASN A 227 -17.83 -16.60 4.41
N TYR A 228 -18.57 -16.16 5.43
CA TYR A 228 -19.21 -17.07 6.38
C TYR A 228 -20.39 -17.85 5.78
N ILE A 229 -21.17 -17.27 4.87
CA ILE A 229 -22.21 -18.01 4.12
C ILE A 229 -21.59 -19.14 3.28
N VAL A 230 -20.53 -18.86 2.54
CA VAL A 230 -19.83 -19.88 1.73
C VAL A 230 -19.26 -21.00 2.61
N GLN A 231 -18.75 -20.64 3.80
CA GLN A 231 -18.22 -21.60 4.78
C GLN A 231 -19.32 -22.31 5.60
N ARG A 232 -20.61 -22.01 5.38
CA ARG A 232 -21.75 -22.49 6.18
C ARG A 232 -21.64 -22.19 7.68
N ALA A 233 -20.94 -21.11 8.03
CA ALA A 233 -20.79 -20.62 9.40
C ALA A 233 -21.92 -19.64 9.75
N THR A 234 -23.15 -20.16 9.85
CA THR A 234 -24.37 -19.35 10.00
C THR A 234 -24.35 -18.44 11.24
N ASP A 235 -23.81 -18.92 12.35
CA ASP A 235 -23.66 -18.18 13.60
C ASP A 235 -22.80 -16.92 13.41
N LYS A 236 -21.67 -17.05 12.72
CA LYS A 236 -20.76 -15.94 12.40
C LYS A 236 -21.38 -14.99 11.37
N ALA A 237 -22.03 -15.53 10.35
CA ALA A 237 -22.71 -14.71 9.33
C ALA A 237 -23.83 -13.84 9.93
N LEU A 238 -24.63 -14.39 10.84
CA LEU A 238 -25.69 -13.64 11.54
C LEU A 238 -25.10 -12.58 12.48
N ARG A 239 -23.99 -12.88 13.15
CA ARG A 239 -23.29 -11.91 14.00
C ARG A 239 -22.79 -10.71 13.18
N GLU A 240 -22.17 -10.96 12.03
CA GLU A 240 -21.70 -9.88 11.15
C GLU A 240 -22.86 -9.08 10.54
N LEU A 241 -23.96 -9.74 10.18
CA LEU A 241 -25.16 -9.04 9.73
C LEU A 241 -25.71 -8.09 10.81
N ALA A 242 -25.78 -8.54 12.06
CA ALA A 242 -26.26 -7.71 13.16
C ALA A 242 -25.38 -6.46 13.33
N LEU A 243 -24.06 -6.61 13.22
CA LEU A 243 -23.10 -5.52 13.35
C LEU A 243 -23.21 -4.52 12.19
N ALA A 244 -23.39 -5.01 10.95
CA ALA A 244 -23.63 -4.16 9.79
C ALA A 244 -24.91 -3.32 9.94
N LEU A 245 -25.98 -3.90 10.50
CA LEU A 245 -27.24 -3.19 10.73
C LEU A 245 -27.14 -2.18 11.89
N GLU A 246 -26.39 -2.49 12.95
CA GLU A 246 -26.08 -1.54 14.03
C GLU A 246 -25.29 -0.32 13.54
N GLU A 247 -24.42 -0.51 12.53
CA GLU A 247 -23.72 0.57 11.82
C GLU A 247 -24.64 1.38 10.88
N LYS A 248 -25.94 1.05 10.80
CA LYS A 248 -26.91 1.65 9.89
C LYS A 248 -26.54 1.48 8.41
N LYS A 249 -25.83 0.40 8.04
CA LYS A 249 -25.69 0.04 6.62
C LYS A 249 -27.09 -0.22 6.05
N ALA A 250 -27.35 0.32 4.87
CA ALA A 250 -28.64 0.18 4.19
C ALA A 250 -28.92 -1.30 3.87
N ALA A 251 -30.13 -1.78 4.16
CA ALA A 251 -30.51 -3.18 3.96
C ALA A 251 -30.39 -3.58 2.48
N GLU A 252 -30.66 -2.65 1.56
CA GLU A 252 -30.56 -2.81 0.12
C GLU A 252 -29.10 -3.00 -0.34
N LEU A 253 -28.15 -2.35 0.34
CA LEU A 253 -26.73 -2.51 0.04
C LEU A 253 -26.24 -3.90 0.46
N ILE A 254 -26.64 -4.35 1.65
CA ILE A 254 -26.35 -5.70 2.14
C ILE A 254 -26.96 -6.76 1.20
N LEU A 255 -28.22 -6.55 0.77
CA LEU A 255 -28.88 -7.44 -0.19
C LEU A 255 -28.12 -7.50 -1.53
N GLY A 256 -27.64 -6.35 -2.03
CA GLY A 256 -26.82 -6.29 -3.25
C GLY A 256 -25.52 -7.09 -3.13
N GLN A 257 -24.86 -7.03 -1.98
CA GLN A 257 -23.67 -7.85 -1.70
C GLN A 257 -24.02 -9.35 -1.70
N LEU A 258 -25.08 -9.75 -0.97
CA LEU A 258 -25.57 -11.13 -0.92
C LEU A 258 -25.88 -11.68 -2.32
N ARG A 259 -26.51 -10.87 -3.17
CA ARG A 259 -26.76 -11.23 -4.57
C ARG A 259 -25.48 -11.54 -5.35
N TYR A 260 -24.48 -10.67 -5.27
CA TYR A 260 -23.20 -10.89 -5.96
C TYR A 260 -22.57 -12.24 -5.55
N ILE A 261 -22.68 -12.62 -4.29
CA ILE A 261 -22.09 -13.84 -3.77
C ILE A 261 -22.81 -15.08 -4.26
N VAL A 262 -24.15 -15.02 -4.33
CA VAL A 262 -24.96 -16.08 -4.95
C VAL A 262 -24.56 -16.30 -6.39
N GLU A 263 -24.31 -15.22 -7.14
CA GLU A 263 -23.91 -15.29 -8.55
C GLU A 263 -22.44 -15.73 -8.74
N ALA A 264 -21.53 -15.32 -7.86
CA ALA A 264 -20.08 -15.49 -8.06
C ALA A 264 -19.43 -16.65 -7.31
N LYS A 265 -19.97 -17.08 -6.17
CA LYS A 265 -19.27 -17.99 -5.23
C LYS A 265 -20.06 -19.21 -4.79
N LEU A 266 -21.36 -19.27 -5.05
CA LEU A 266 -22.21 -20.40 -4.65
C LEU A 266 -22.16 -21.52 -5.70
N ASP A 267 -22.23 -22.78 -5.23
CA ASP A 267 -22.29 -23.95 -6.12
C ASP A 267 -23.49 -23.86 -7.07
N SER A 268 -23.30 -24.22 -8.35
CA SER A 268 -24.32 -24.09 -9.40
C SER A 268 -25.64 -24.80 -9.07
N SER A 269 -25.61 -25.85 -8.24
CA SER A 269 -26.80 -26.58 -7.80
C SER A 269 -27.67 -25.80 -6.81
N ARG A 270 -27.10 -24.81 -6.11
CA ARG A 270 -27.77 -24.02 -5.07
C ARG A 270 -28.29 -22.67 -5.58
N ILE A 271 -27.77 -22.21 -6.72
CA ILE A 271 -28.12 -20.92 -7.33
C ILE A 271 -29.65 -20.74 -7.50
N PRO A 272 -30.43 -21.71 -8.04
CA PRO A 272 -31.87 -21.49 -8.25
C PRO A 272 -32.63 -21.17 -6.97
N THR A 273 -32.39 -21.93 -5.90
CA THR A 273 -33.03 -21.72 -4.60
C THR A 273 -32.57 -20.42 -3.93
N ALA A 274 -31.28 -20.09 -4.05
CA ALA A 274 -30.71 -18.87 -3.50
C ALA A 274 -31.23 -17.60 -4.21
N VAL A 275 -31.41 -17.65 -5.53
CA VAL A 275 -32.00 -16.55 -6.32
C VAL A 275 -33.46 -16.33 -5.95
N GLU A 276 -34.24 -17.40 -5.74
CA GLU A 276 -35.64 -17.29 -5.29
C GLU A 276 -35.72 -16.62 -3.91
N ALA A 277 -34.88 -17.03 -2.97
CA ALA A 277 -34.80 -16.43 -1.64
C ALA A 277 -34.41 -14.94 -1.69
N LEU A 278 -33.45 -14.58 -2.55
CA LEU A 278 -33.05 -13.20 -2.79
C LEU A 278 -34.19 -12.37 -3.36
N TYR A 279 -34.90 -12.88 -4.37
CA TYR A 279 -36.00 -12.17 -5.01
C TYR A 279 -37.15 -11.91 -4.05
N ARG A 280 -37.53 -12.92 -3.25
CA ARG A 280 -38.54 -12.77 -2.20
C ARG A 280 -38.13 -11.69 -1.19
N THR A 281 -36.87 -11.72 -0.74
CA THR A 281 -36.34 -10.76 0.23
C THR A 281 -36.29 -9.33 -0.33
N ASP A 282 -35.90 -9.16 -1.60
CA ASP A 282 -35.91 -7.88 -2.31
C ASP A 282 -37.33 -7.29 -2.40
N LEU A 283 -38.30 -8.14 -2.76
CA LEU A 283 -39.70 -7.75 -2.84
C LEU A 283 -40.24 -7.32 -1.47
N ASP A 284 -39.98 -8.10 -0.42
CA ASP A 284 -40.45 -7.81 0.94
C ASP A 284 -39.83 -6.50 1.47
N LEU A 285 -38.54 -6.25 1.19
CA LEU A 285 -37.87 -5.00 1.55
C LEU A 285 -38.49 -3.79 0.82
N LYS A 286 -38.66 -3.88 -0.50
CA LYS A 286 -39.21 -2.78 -1.32
C LYS A 286 -40.67 -2.45 -1.01
N THR A 287 -41.43 -3.46 -0.59
CA THR A 287 -42.85 -3.30 -0.24
C THR A 287 -43.05 -3.00 1.25
N SER A 288 -41.97 -2.95 2.04
CA SER A 288 -42.02 -2.79 3.50
C SER A 288 -42.91 -3.85 4.18
N ALA A 289 -42.92 -5.07 3.64
CA ALA A 289 -43.76 -6.17 4.10
C ALA A 289 -43.27 -6.83 5.41
N GLY A 290 -42.11 -6.41 5.94
CA GLY A 290 -41.55 -6.94 7.18
C GLY A 290 -40.40 -6.08 7.71
N ASP A 291 -39.92 -6.45 8.90
CA ASP A 291 -38.74 -5.83 9.50
C ASP A 291 -37.48 -6.18 8.67
N PRO A 292 -36.73 -5.18 8.16
CA PRO A 292 -35.56 -5.41 7.31
C PRO A 292 -34.51 -6.33 7.93
N ARG A 293 -34.31 -6.25 9.25
CA ARG A 293 -33.36 -7.11 9.96
C ARG A 293 -33.79 -8.56 9.89
N VAL A 294 -35.06 -8.83 10.18
CA VAL A 294 -35.62 -10.20 10.18
C VAL A 294 -35.58 -10.80 8.77
N LEU A 295 -35.90 -9.99 7.75
CA LEU A 295 -35.85 -10.41 6.36
C LEU A 295 -34.43 -10.82 5.93
N LEU A 296 -33.43 -10.02 6.29
CA LEU A 296 -32.02 -10.33 5.99
C LEU A 296 -31.48 -11.51 6.80
N GLU A 297 -31.82 -11.63 8.10
CA GLU A 297 -31.40 -12.76 8.93
C GLU A 297 -31.94 -14.08 8.38
N ARG A 298 -33.21 -14.09 7.94
CA ARG A 298 -33.83 -15.24 7.28
C ARG A 298 -33.12 -15.60 5.98
N LEU A 299 -32.83 -14.59 5.14
CA LEU A 299 -32.09 -14.80 3.90
C LEU A 299 -30.72 -15.43 4.16
N VAL A 300 -29.95 -14.91 5.13
CA VAL A 300 -28.64 -15.47 5.50
C VAL A 300 -28.74 -16.94 5.90
N ILE A 301 -29.75 -17.31 6.70
CA ILE A 301 -29.98 -18.70 7.09
C ILE A 301 -30.26 -19.58 5.86
N GLU A 302 -31.15 -19.15 4.97
CA GLU A 302 -31.49 -19.89 3.74
C GLU A 302 -30.27 -20.04 2.81
N LEU A 303 -29.42 -19.01 2.71
CA LEU A 303 -28.18 -19.07 1.93
C LEU A 303 -27.10 -19.96 2.55
N CYS A 304 -27.17 -20.29 3.84
CA CYS A 304 -26.22 -21.20 4.50
C CYS A 304 -26.59 -22.69 4.38
N GLN A 305 -27.81 -23.02 3.97
CA GLN A 305 -28.31 -24.40 3.82
C GLN A 305 -27.84 -25.06 2.51
#